data_AF-A0A9D6HP31-F1
#
_entry.id   AF-A0A9D6HP31-F1
#
_cell.length_a   1.000
_cell.length_b   1.000
_cell.length_c   1.000
_cell.angle_alpha   90.00
_cell.angle_beta   90.00
_cell.angle_gamma   90.00
#
_symmetry.space_group_name_H-M   'P 1'
#
loop_
_entity.id
_entity.type
_entity.pdbx_description
1 polymer ?
#
loop_
_entity_poly.entity_id
_entity_poly.type
_entity_poly.pdbx_seq_one_letter_code
_entity_poly.pdbx_strand_id
1 'polypeptide(L)' 'RVLRSGESAPKSTHGGRVLAGEPAALAEQIGELAGCGVEHLVLEFLAADGPELDAQMAVFAERVRPALA' A
#
# COMPACT_ATOMS: atom_id res chain seq x y z
N ARG A 1 -3.54 4.78 0.96
CA ARG A 1 -4.71 4.87 1.86
C ARG A 1 -5.04 3.53 2.50
N VAL A 2 -5.01 3.48 3.84
CA VAL A 2 -5.56 2.34 4.60
C VAL A 2 -7.07 2.55 4.70
N LEU A 3 -7.84 1.56 4.26
CA LEU A 3 -9.30 1.63 4.22
C LEU A 3 -9.88 0.89 5.41
N ARG A 4 -10.96 1.43 5.99
CA ARG A 4 -11.72 0.68 7.02
C ARG A 4 -12.55 -0.41 6.36
N SER A 5 -12.99 -1.39 7.15
CA SER A 5 -13.92 -2.42 6.70
C SER A 5 -15.18 -1.78 6.07
N GLY A 6 -15.46 -2.12 4.81
CA GLY A 6 -16.57 -1.57 4.03
C GLY A 6 -16.24 -0.36 3.15
N GLU A 7 -15.05 0.22 3.25
CA GLU A 7 -14.62 1.29 2.34
C GLU A 7 -14.02 0.74 1.05
N SER A 8 -14.27 1.45 -0.06
CA SER A 8 -13.66 1.18 -1.36
C SER A 8 -12.69 2.29 -1.75
N ALA A 9 -11.59 1.92 -2.40
CA ALA A 9 -10.63 2.90 -2.90
C ALA A 9 -11.26 3.72 -4.04
N PRO A 10 -10.97 5.03 -4.15
CA PRO A 10 -11.36 5.82 -5.31
C PRO A 10 -10.67 5.28 -6.58
N LYS A 11 -11.31 5.46 -7.73
CA LYS A 11 -10.74 5.08 -9.04
C LYS A 11 -9.45 5.87 -9.28
N SER A 12 -8.37 5.15 -9.60
CA SER A 12 -7.08 5.71 -10.01
C SER A 12 -7.20 6.59 -11.25
N THR A 13 -6.56 7.76 -11.23
CA THR A 13 -6.31 8.61 -12.41
C THR A 13 -5.05 8.21 -13.18
N HIS A 14 -4.22 7.32 -12.64
CA HIS A 14 -3.00 6.82 -13.28
C HIS A 14 -3.24 5.39 -13.77
N GLY A 15 -2.67 5.01 -14.92
CA GLY A 15 -2.74 3.64 -15.47
C GLY A 15 -2.05 2.56 -14.62
N GLY A 16 -1.67 2.87 -13.39
CA GLY A 16 -1.15 1.95 -12.40
C GLY A 16 -2.27 1.29 -11.58
N ARG A 17 -1.93 0.16 -10.96
CA ARG A 17 -2.80 -0.54 -10.01
C ARG A 17 -2.73 0.17 -8.66
N VAL A 18 -3.86 0.69 -8.16
CA VAL A 18 -3.94 1.22 -6.80
C VAL A 18 -4.09 0.05 -5.84
N LEU A 19 -3.15 -0.06 -4.89
CA LEU A 19 -3.21 -1.00 -3.79
C LEU A 19 -3.79 -0.29 -2.58
N ALA A 20 -4.94 -0.77 -2.09
CA ALA A 20 -5.60 -0.23 -0.92
C ALA A 20 -6.22 -1.38 -0.12
N GLY A 21 -6.10 -1.33 1.20
CA GLY A 21 -6.59 -2.37 2.09
C GLY A 21 -5.83 -2.41 3.41
N GLU A 22 -6.06 -3.47 4.18
CA GLU A 22 -5.37 -3.74 5.44
C GLU A 22 -3.87 -4.05 5.20
N PRO A 23 -2.97 -3.74 6.15
CA PRO A 23 -1.52 -3.93 5.98
C PRO A 23 -1.12 -5.36 5.58
N ALA A 24 -1.76 -6.38 6.13
CA ALA A 24 -1.46 -7.78 5.81
C ALA A 24 -1.78 -8.12 4.34
N ALA A 25 -2.93 -7.65 3.84
CA ALA A 25 -3.32 -7.85 2.45
C ALA A 25 -2.40 -7.09 1.48
N LEU A 26 -1.91 -5.90 1.89
CA LEU A 26 -0.91 -5.16 1.12
C LEU A 26 0.42 -5.91 1.05
N ALA A 27 0.87 -6.50 2.16
CA ALA A 27 2.09 -7.30 2.17
C ALA A 27 2.00 -8.53 1.24
N GLU A 28 0.88 -9.25 1.29
CA GLU A 28 0.63 -10.39 0.40
C GLU A 28 0.65 -9.98 -1.08
N GLN A 29 -0.11 -8.95 -1.45
CA GLN A 29 -0.17 -8.46 -2.84
C GLN A 29 1.19 -7.99 -3.35
N ILE A 30 2.01 -7.36 -2.50
CA ILE A 30 3.36 -6.96 -2.88
C ILE A 30 4.30 -8.18 -2.98
N GLY A 31 4.15 -9.15 -2.07
CA GLY A 31 4.90 -10.41 -2.11
C GLY A 31 4.63 -11.23 -3.38
N GLU A 32 3.39 -11.24 -3.87
CA GLU A 32 3.05 -11.84 -5.17
C GLU A 32 3.84 -11.21 -6.32
N LEU A 33 3.99 -9.88 -6.33
CA LEU A 33 4.77 -9.18 -7.36
C LEU A 33 6.26 -9.54 -7.30
N ALA A 34 6.82 -9.67 -6.10
CA ALA A 34 8.20 -10.15 -5.92
C ALA A 34 8.36 -11.58 -6.45
N GLY A 35 7.36 -12.46 -6.21
CA GLY A 35 7.31 -13.81 -6.78
C GLY A 35 7.26 -13.86 -8.31
N CYS A 36 6.83 -12.77 -8.96
CA CYS A 36 6.88 -12.61 -10.41
C CYS A 36 8.20 -12.02 -10.94
N GLY A 37 9.22 -11.82 -10.08
CA GLY A 37 10.53 -11.28 -10.47
C GLY A 37 10.62 -9.75 -10.47
N VAL A 38 9.69 -9.07 -9.80
CA VAL A 38 9.78 -7.61 -9.61
C VAL A 38 10.78 -7.30 -8.50
N GLU A 39 11.94 -6.74 -8.87
CA GLU A 39 13.03 -6.42 -7.93
C GLU A 39 12.91 -5.02 -7.31
N HIS A 40 12.21 -4.10 -7.99
CA HIS A 40 12.09 -2.71 -7.58
C HIS A 40 10.63 -2.23 -7.61
N LEU A 41 10.22 -1.59 -6.51
CA LEU A 41 8.88 -1.05 -6.33
C LEU A 41 8.95 0.43 -5.97
N VAL A 42 8.12 1.23 -6.64
CA VAL A 42 7.86 2.62 -6.28
C VAL A 42 6.43 2.68 -5.75
N LEU A 43 6.26 3.23 -4.55
CA LEU A 43 4.98 3.34 -3.87
C LEU A 43 4.60 4.80 -3.71
N GLU A 44 3.37 5.13 -4.11
CA GLU A 44 2.77 6.43 -3.89
C GLU A 44 1.71 6.33 -2.79
N PHE A 45 1.76 7.24 -1.82
CA PHE A 45 0.82 7.30 -0.72
C PHE A 45 -0.23 8.38 -1.00
N LEU A 46 -1.48 7.95 -1.16
CA LEU A 46 -2.62 8.85 -1.25
C LEU A 46 -3.15 9.13 0.17
N ALA A 47 -3.02 10.38 0.60
CA ALA A 47 -3.47 10.91 1.87
C ALA A 47 -4.16 12.28 1.65
N ALA A 48 -5.11 12.63 2.51
CA ALA A 48 -5.83 13.90 2.45
C ALA A 48 -4.99 15.07 2.99
N ASP A 49 -4.07 14.80 3.92
CA ASP A 49 -3.18 15.77 4.54
C ASP A 49 -1.85 15.14 5.00
N GLY A 50 -0.97 16.00 5.55
CA GLY A 50 0.34 15.59 6.05
C GLY A 50 0.28 14.59 7.21
N PRO A 51 -0.50 14.82 8.27
CA PRO A 51 -0.64 13.86 9.37
C PRO A 51 -1.15 12.48 8.93
N GLU A 52 -2.10 12.43 7.99
CA GLU A 52 -2.56 11.16 7.44
C GLU A 52 -1.46 10.47 6.63
N LEU A 53 -0.68 11.22 5.84
CA LEU A 53 0.47 10.68 5.11
C LEU A 53 1.49 10.06 6.09
N ASP A 54 1.85 10.78 7.14
CA ASP A 54 2.80 10.29 8.16
C ASP A 54 2.31 9.01 8.82
N ALA A 55 1.02 8.96 9.18
CA ALA A 55 0.41 7.76 9.75
C ALA A 55 0.44 6.57 8.78
N GLN A 56 0.13 6.79 7.50
CA GLN A 56 0.19 5.72 6.50
C GLN A 56 1.62 5.21 6.27
N MET A 57 2.60 6.12 6.22
CA MET A 57 4.01 5.76 6.08
C MET A 57 4.53 4.98 7.28
N ALA A 58 4.16 5.37 8.50
CA ALA A 58 4.52 4.65 9.72
C ALA A 58 3.93 3.22 9.72
N VAL A 59 2.63 3.08 9.41
CA VAL A 59 1.99 1.77 9.32
C VAL A 59 2.65 0.89 8.26
N PHE A 60 2.97 1.45 7.08
CA PHE A 60 3.67 0.70 6.05
C PHE A 60 5.05 0.21 6.53
N ALA A 61 5.84 1.11 7.12
CA ALA A 61 7.19 0.79 7.60
C ALA A 61 7.19 -0.27 8.71
N GLU A 62 6.21 -0.22 9.62
CA GLU A 62 6.12 -1.12 10.77
C GLU A 62 5.48 -2.47 10.44
N ARG A 63 4.48 -2.49 9.55
CA ARG A 63 3.61 -3.67 9.37
C ARG A 63 3.70 -4.32 8.00
N VAL A 64 4.11 -3.59 6.97
CA VAL A 64 4.17 -4.11 5.59
C VAL A 64 5.59 -4.42 5.20
N ARG A 65 6.49 -3.42 5.28
CA ARG A 65 7.89 -3.54 4.87
C ARG A 65 8.62 -4.76 5.47
N PRO A 66 8.46 -5.12 6.76
CA PRO A 66 9.16 -6.28 7.33
C PRO A 66 8.73 -7.62 6.73
N ALA A 67 7.52 -7.71 6.18
CA ALA A 67 7.00 -8.93 5.54
C ALA A 67 7.42 -9.06 4.07
N LEU A 68 8.14 -8.07 3.53
CA LEU A 68 8.65 -8.07 2.14
C LEU A 68 10.13 -8.47 2.04
N ALA A 69 10.78 -8.75 3.17
CA ALA A 69 12.19 -9.10 3.25
C ALA A 69 12.44 -10.61 3.09
#